data_AF-K1ILW8-F1
#
_entry.id   AF-K1ILW8-F1
#
_cell.length_a   1.000
_cell.length_b   1.000
_cell.length_c   1.000
_cell.angle_alpha   90.00
_cell.angle_beta   90.00
_cell.angle_gamma   90.00
#
_symmetry.space_group_name_H-M   'P 1'
#
loop_
_entity.id
_entity.type
_entity.pdbx_description
1 polymer ?
#
loop_
_entity_poly.entity_id
_entity_poly.type
_entity_poly.pdbx_seq_one_letter_code
_entity_poly.pdbx_strand_id
1 'polypeptide(L)' 'MYFASFSDFLAMGGYAFYVWLSFGLTLLCLVGIIISTRMKTRSLFNELRSKQARESRRKAARQMENTL' A
#
# COMPACT_ATOMS: atom_id res chain seq x y z
N MET A 1 -20.40 7.23 -40.13
CA MET A 1 -19.65 7.75 -38.96
C MET A 1 -19.94 6.78 -37.82
N TYR A 2 -19.08 5.77 -37.60
CA TYR A 2 -19.46 4.54 -36.88
C TYR A 2 -19.43 4.64 -35.35
N PHE A 3 -18.77 5.66 -34.79
CA PHE A 3 -18.80 5.96 -33.35
C PHE A 3 -18.77 7.48 -33.19
N ALA A 4 -19.92 8.07 -32.85
CA ALA A 4 -20.08 9.52 -32.82
C ALA A 4 -19.78 10.12 -31.44
N SER A 5 -19.61 9.30 -30.40
CA SER A 5 -19.39 9.80 -29.03
C SER A 5 -18.77 8.74 -28.10
N PHE A 6 -18.06 9.21 -27.07
CA PHE A 6 -17.59 8.39 -25.93
C PHE A 6 -18.74 7.58 -25.28
N SER A 7 -19.96 8.11 -25.34
CA SER A 7 -21.17 7.43 -24.87
C SER A 7 -21.50 6.17 -25.69
N ASP A 8 -21.28 6.17 -27.01
CA ASP A 8 -21.48 4.97 -27.84
C ASP A 8 -20.44 3.90 -27.50
N PHE A 9 -19.23 4.30 -27.17
CA PHE A 9 -18.16 3.39 -26.72
C PHE A 9 -18.50 2.73 -25.38
N LEU A 10 -19.17 3.46 -24.48
CA LEU A 10 -19.73 2.92 -23.24
C LEU A 10 -21.00 2.10 -23.46
N ALA A 11 -21.75 2.38 -24.53
CA ALA A 11 -23.04 1.77 -24.85
C ALA A 11 -22.97 0.76 -26.02
N MET A 12 -21.77 0.25 -26.36
CA MET A 12 -21.60 -0.85 -27.31
C MET A 12 -22.17 -2.17 -26.74
N GLY A 13 -23.50 -2.29 -26.65
CA GLY A 13 -24.23 -3.55 -26.52
C GLY A 13 -23.70 -4.56 -25.49
N GLY A 14 -23.17 -4.10 -24.35
CA GLY A 14 -22.66 -4.96 -23.27
C GLY A 14 -21.13 -5.14 -23.19
N TYR A 15 -20.35 -4.79 -24.22
CA TYR A 15 -18.89 -4.99 -24.22
C TYR A 15 -18.12 -4.03 -23.31
N ALA A 16 -18.59 -2.79 -23.19
CA ALA A 16 -17.96 -1.78 -22.34
C ALA A 16 -17.89 -2.22 -20.88
N PHE A 17 -18.89 -2.97 -20.39
CA PHE A 17 -18.91 -3.50 -19.04
C PHE A 17 -17.76 -4.48 -18.78
N TYR A 18 -17.48 -5.37 -19.74
CA TYR A 18 -16.35 -6.31 -19.64
C TYR A 18 -15.00 -5.58 -19.64
N VAL A 19 -14.84 -4.57 -20.50
CA VAL A 19 -13.61 -3.76 -20.55
C VAL A 19 -13.40 -3.04 -19.21
N TRP A 20 -14.42 -2.37 -18.69
CA TRP A 20 -14.34 -1.68 -17.41
C TRP A 20 -14.09 -2.62 -16.23
N LEU A 21 -14.66 -3.83 -16.23
CA LEU A 21 -14.36 -4.83 -15.21
C LEU A 21 -12.91 -5.31 -15.29
N SER A 22 -12.37 -5.60 -16.48
CA SER A 22 -10.97 -6.00 -16.64
C SER A 22 -10.00 -4.89 -16.22
N PHE A 23 -10.26 -3.65 -16.61
CA PHE A 23 -9.49 -2.49 -16.17
C PHE A 23 -9.61 -2.26 -14.67
N GLY A 24 -10.84 -2.34 -14.13
CA GLY A 24 -11.11 -2.19 -12.70
C GLY A 24 -10.42 -3.25 -11.86
N LEU A 25 -10.44 -4.52 -12.30
CA LEU A 25 -9.76 -5.62 -11.63
C LEU A 25 -8.23 -5.41 -11.64
N THR A 26 -7.68 -4.97 -12.76
CA THR A 26 -6.24 -4.67 -12.89
C THR A 26 -5.84 -3.52 -11.99
N LEU A 27 -6.65 -2.44 -11.96
CA LEU A 27 -6.45 -1.30 -11.08
C LEU A 27 -6.54 -1.73 -9.60
N LEU A 28 -7.50 -2.58 -9.27
CA LEU A 28 -7.68 -3.12 -7.92
C LEU A 28 -6.47 -3.93 -7.48
N CYS A 29 -5.94 -4.81 -8.33
CA CYS A 29 -4.70 -5.54 -8.07
C CYS A 29 -3.53 -4.58 -7.84
N LEU A 30 -3.37 -3.56 -8.68
CA LEU A 30 -2.30 -2.57 -8.56
C LEU A 30 -2.40 -1.78 -7.24
N VAL A 31 -3.60 -1.31 -6.90
CA VAL A 31 -3.88 -0.62 -5.64
C VAL A 31 -3.62 -1.55 -4.45
N GLY A 32 -4.01 -2.83 -4.54
CA GLY A 32 -3.74 -3.84 -3.52
C GLY A 32 -2.24 -4.03 -3.27
N ILE A 33 -1.43 -4.07 -4.33
CA ILE A 33 0.04 -4.14 -4.23
C ILE A 33 0.61 -2.88 -3.58
N ILE A 34 0.15 -1.70 -3.99
CA ILE A 34 0.60 -0.42 -3.41
C ILE A 34 0.28 -0.36 -1.92
N ILE A 35 -0.95 -0.71 -1.53
CA ILE A 35 -1.38 -0.76 -0.12
C ILE A 35 -0.53 -1.77 0.65
N SER A 36 -0.36 -2.99 0.12
CA SER A 36 0.45 -4.03 0.76
C SER A 36 1.90 -3.58 0.97
N THR A 37 2.51 -2.96 -0.03
CA THR A 37 3.85 -2.34 0.07
C THR A 37 3.89 -1.28 1.17
N ARG A 38 2.92 -0.35 1.18
CA ARG A 38 2.87 0.72 2.19
C ARG A 38 2.67 0.18 3.60
N MET A 39 1.84 -0.84 3.77
CA MET A 39 1.62 -1.51 5.05
C MET A 39 2.88 -2.24 5.53
N LYS A 40 3.59 -2.96 4.64
CA LYS A 40 4.85 -3.63 4.98
C LYS A 40 5.92 -2.63 5.43
N THR A 41 6.06 -1.50 4.73
CA THR A 41 7.00 -0.45 5.14
C THR A 41 6.65 0.14 6.51
N ARG A 42 5.36 0.37 6.79
CA ARG A 42 4.90 0.84 8.10
C ARG A 42 5.13 -0.18 9.22
N SER A 43 4.90 -1.46 8.94
CA SER A 43 5.12 -2.56 9.89
C SER A 43 6.59 -2.66 10.29
N LEU A 44 7.51 -2.62 9.33
CA LEU A 44 8.95 -2.64 9.59
C LEU A 44 9.39 -1.45 10.46
N PHE A 45 8.84 -0.26 10.20
CA PHE A 45 9.17 0.93 10.99
C PHE A 45 8.65 0.84 12.44
N ASN A 46 7.45 0.29 12.63
CA ASN A 46 6.89 0.05 13.96
C ASN A 46 7.69 -1.00 14.75
N GLU A 47 8.15 -2.05 14.08
CA GLU A 47 8.97 -3.09 14.69
C GLU A 47 10.33 -2.53 15.16
N LEU A 48 10.97 -1.71 14.32
CA LEU A 48 12.21 -1.00 14.64
C LEU A 48 12.02 -0.04 15.81
N ARG A 49 10.90 0.71 15.86
CA ARG A 49 10.59 1.60 16.98
C ARG A 49 10.46 0.85 18.30
N SER A 50 9.84 -0.34 18.28
CA SER A 50 9.73 -1.21 19.46
C SER A 50 11.08 -1.75 19.92
N LYS A 51 11.98 -2.06 18.98
CA LYS A 51 13.35 -2.54 19.28
C LYS A 51 14.23 -1.43 19.84
N GLN A 52 14.18 -0.23 19.25
CA GLN A 52 14.90 0.95 19.76
C GLN A 52 14.47 1.35 21.18
N ALA A 53 13.17 1.27 21.50
CA ALA A 53 12.68 1.55 22.85
C ALA A 53 13.29 0.62 23.90
N ARG A 54 13.50 -0.67 23.57
CA ARG A 54 14.15 -1.64 24.46
C ARG A 54 15.66 -1.42 24.56
N GLU A 55 16.33 -1.10 23.45
CA GLU A 55 17.77 -0.83 23.47
C GLU A 55 18.14 0.44 24.23
N SER A 56 17.32 1.50 24.12
CA SER A 56 17.54 2.75 24.87
C SER A 56 17.55 2.54 26.38
N ARG A 57 16.65 1.69 26.90
CA ARG A 57 16.60 1.33 28.33
C ARG A 57 17.84 0.55 28.77
N ARG A 58 18.34 -0.36 27.94
CA ARG A 58 19.57 -1.12 28.23
C ARG A 58 20.83 -0.24 28.16
N LYS A 59 20.85 0.79 27.31
CA LYS A 59 21.94 1.77 27.26
C LYS A 59 21.92 2.70 28.48
N ALA A 60 20.74 3.17 28.89
CA ALA A 60 20.60 4.00 30.09
C ALA A 60 21.05 3.26 31.37
N ALA A 61 20.72 1.97 31.49
CA ALA A 61 21.20 1.15 32.60
C ALA A 61 22.73 0.96 32.59
N ARG A 62 23.33 0.74 31.41
CA ARG A 62 24.80 0.62 31.27
C ARG A 62 25.55 1.93 31.52
N GLN A 63 24.96 3.08 31.23
CA GLN A 63 25.55 4.37 31.58
C GLN A 63 25.55 4.64 33.09
N MET A 64 24.52 4.19 33.82
CA MET A 64 24.51 4.28 35.29
C MET A 64 25.56 3.37 35.95
N GLU A 65 25.81 2.18 35.39
CA GLU A 65 26.82 1.24 35.91
C GLU A 65 28.27 1.73 35.70
N ASN A 66 28.55 2.47 34.61
CA ASN A 66 29.88 2.99 34.31
C ASN A 66 30.20 4.36 34.97
N THR A 67 29.32 4.87 35.85
CA THR A 67 29.50 6.15 36.56
C THR A 67 29.64 5.98 38.08
N LEU A 68 29.69 4.73 38.58
CA LEU A 68 30.01 4.36 39.97
C LEU A 68 31.42 3.79 40.05
#